data_AF-A0A1S9UNL2-F1
#
_entry.id   AF-A0A1S9UNL2-F1
#
_cell.length_a   1.000
_cell.length_b   1.000
_cell.length_c   1.000
_cell.angle_alpha   90.00
_cell.angle_beta   90.00
_cell.angle_gamma   90.00
#
_symmetry.space_group_name_H-M   'P 1'
#
loop_
_entity.id
_entity.type
_entity.pdbx_description
1 polymer ?
#
loop_
_entity_poly.entity_id
_entity_poly.type
_entity_poly.pdbx_seq_one_letter_code
_entity_poly.pdbx_strand_id
1 'polypeptide(L)'
;MRKHLFPLLLIALTIIAWCIAWPYLPGEVPSHWNINGEVDGHMSKMGMLIFDVAIMVFIYALVTVLPKIDPKYDNYKKFPKALGRINGAILFFLFTINMMTLANGLGYNVPIGIVVNIMVGILFVVLGNYMQQCKPNFFIGIKTPWTLSSEEVWRKTHRLGSKIMMIGGIVIIFSSFLPGMWKMICLLSVVVVLVVGTMVYSYVVYKKEIGA
;
A
#
# COMPACT_ATOMS: atom_id res chain seq x y z
N MET A 1 1.55 -13.05 -19.14
CA MET A 1 0.78 -11.84 -19.53
C MET A 1 -0.32 -11.44 -18.53
N ARG A 2 -1.22 -12.35 -18.11
CA ARG A 2 -2.38 -11.98 -17.23
C ARG A 2 -2.02 -11.27 -15.91
N LYS A 3 -0.84 -11.53 -15.32
CA LYS A 3 -0.42 -10.91 -14.04
C LYS A 3 -0.14 -9.41 -14.10
N HIS A 4 0.15 -8.86 -15.28
CA HIS A 4 0.40 -7.43 -15.48
C HIS A 4 -0.83 -6.67 -15.99
N LEU A 5 -1.85 -7.40 -16.47
CA LEU A 5 -3.03 -6.80 -17.09
C LEU A 5 -3.77 -5.87 -16.13
N PHE A 6 -4.04 -6.33 -14.90
CA PHE A 6 -4.77 -5.53 -13.93
C PHE A 6 -4.00 -4.25 -13.51
N PRO A 7 -2.72 -4.31 -13.10
CA PRO A 7 -1.89 -3.12 -12.86
C PRO A 7 -1.87 -2.11 -14.01
N LEU A 8 -1.62 -2.59 -15.25
CA LEU A 8 -1.51 -1.73 -16.42
C LEU A 8 -2.86 -1.13 -16.82
N LEU A 9 -3.94 -1.87 -16.65
CA LEU A 9 -5.29 -1.39 -16.88
C LEU A 9 -5.63 -0.24 -15.93
N LEU A 10 -5.25 -0.31 -14.65
CA LEU A 10 -5.46 0.79 -13.70
C LEU A 10 -4.71 2.06 -14.13
N ILE A 11 -3.45 1.93 -14.55
CA ILE A 11 -2.66 3.07 -15.05
C ILE A 11 -3.33 3.68 -16.30
N ALA A 12 -3.74 2.84 -17.25
CA ALA A 12 -4.42 3.29 -18.46
C ALA A 12 -5.73 4.00 -18.14
N LEU A 13 -6.55 3.44 -17.23
CA LEU A 13 -7.79 4.07 -16.78
C LEU A 13 -7.56 5.40 -16.06
N THR A 14 -6.51 5.52 -15.25
CA THR A 14 -6.12 6.80 -14.65
C THR A 14 -5.85 7.86 -15.73
N ILE A 15 -5.02 7.53 -16.72
CA ILE A 15 -4.70 8.46 -17.83
C ILE A 15 -5.96 8.85 -18.60
N ILE A 16 -6.82 7.88 -18.93
CA ILE A 16 -8.08 8.13 -19.64
C ILE A 16 -8.99 9.05 -18.82
N ALA A 17 -9.15 8.79 -17.53
CA ALA A 17 -9.99 9.59 -16.65
C ALA A 17 -9.50 11.05 -16.56
N TRP A 18 -8.18 11.24 -16.45
CA TRP A 18 -7.58 12.57 -16.47
C TRP A 18 -7.82 13.29 -17.81
N CYS A 19 -7.64 12.62 -18.95
CA CYS A 19 -7.92 13.21 -20.26
C CYS A 19 -9.39 13.64 -20.42
N ILE A 20 -10.31 12.82 -19.92
CA ILE A 20 -11.76 13.12 -19.95
C ILE A 20 -12.10 14.31 -19.03
N ALA A 21 -11.50 14.37 -17.84
CA ALA A 21 -11.74 15.43 -16.87
C ALA A 21 -11.05 16.76 -17.22
N TRP A 22 -9.96 16.71 -18.01
CA TRP A 22 -9.09 17.84 -18.31
C TRP A 22 -9.77 19.18 -18.67
N PRO A 23 -10.79 19.22 -19.57
CA PRO A 23 -11.44 20.48 -19.95
C PRO A 23 -12.33 21.05 -18.83
N TYR A 24 -12.74 20.24 -17.87
CA TYR A 24 -13.62 20.63 -16.77
C TYR A 24 -12.87 20.94 -15.47
N LEU A 25 -11.58 20.60 -15.40
CA LEU A 25 -10.77 20.84 -14.22
C LEU A 25 -10.28 22.29 -14.12
N PRO A 26 -10.29 22.88 -12.91
CA PRO A 26 -9.66 24.17 -12.63
C PRO A 26 -8.15 24.16 -12.90
N GLY A 27 -7.53 25.34 -12.92
CA GLY A 27 -6.07 25.47 -13.13
C GLY A 27 -5.24 24.75 -12.07
N GLU A 28 -5.75 24.71 -10.84
CA GLU A 28 -5.18 24.00 -9.70
C GLU A 28 -6.18 23.02 -9.11
N VAL A 29 -5.68 21.88 -8.64
CA VAL A 29 -6.46 20.80 -8.03
C VAL A 29 -5.89 20.46 -6.67
N PRO A 30 -6.69 19.85 -5.76
CA PRO A 30 -6.20 19.35 -4.50
C PRO A 30 -5.02 18.38 -4.67
N SER A 31 -3.98 18.56 -3.88
CA SER A 31 -2.80 17.68 -3.86
C SER A 31 -2.56 17.04 -2.50
N HIS A 32 -3.15 17.59 -1.43
CA HIS A 32 -3.04 17.07 -0.08
C HIS A 32 -4.29 17.35 0.76
N TRP A 33 -4.54 16.48 1.73
CA TRP A 33 -5.64 16.60 2.68
C TRP A 33 -5.12 16.44 4.11
N ASN A 34 -5.62 17.28 5.02
CA ASN A 34 -5.28 17.23 6.43
C ASN A 34 -5.97 16.05 7.15
N ILE A 35 -5.74 15.93 8.46
CA ILE A 35 -6.32 14.87 9.31
C ILE A 35 -7.86 14.91 9.41
N ASN A 36 -8.48 16.05 9.09
CA ASN A 36 -9.93 16.22 9.06
C ASN A 36 -10.52 15.89 7.67
N GLY A 37 -9.67 15.62 6.67
CA GLY A 37 -10.09 15.39 5.29
C GLY A 37 -10.36 16.68 4.51
N GLU A 38 -9.87 17.81 5.00
CA GLU A 38 -9.98 19.11 4.33
C GLU A 38 -8.74 19.32 3.44
N VAL A 39 -8.93 19.99 2.30
CA VAL A 39 -7.82 20.30 1.39
C VAL A 39 -6.93 21.37 2.01
N ASP A 40 -5.66 21.06 2.22
CA ASP A 40 -4.64 21.98 2.73
C ASP A 40 -3.44 22.13 1.77
N GLY A 41 -3.45 21.42 0.64
CA GLY A 41 -2.47 21.54 -0.43
C GLY A 41 -3.11 21.52 -1.81
N HIS A 42 -2.57 22.33 -2.72
CA HIS A 42 -2.97 22.39 -4.12
C HIS A 42 -1.75 22.22 -5.03
N MET A 43 -2.00 21.82 -6.27
CA MET A 43 -0.99 21.73 -7.32
C MET A 43 -1.64 22.10 -8.67
N SER A 44 -0.85 22.60 -9.62
CA SER A 44 -1.35 22.78 -10.99
C SER A 44 -1.90 21.47 -11.55
N LYS A 45 -2.99 21.52 -12.32
CA LYS A 45 -3.60 20.29 -12.87
C LYS A 45 -2.64 19.44 -13.69
N MET A 46 -1.68 20.07 -14.37
CA MET A 46 -0.61 19.38 -15.10
C MET A 46 0.38 18.72 -14.14
N GLY A 47 0.79 19.41 -13.09
CA GLY A 47 1.68 18.86 -12.07
C GLY A 47 1.06 17.63 -11.39
N MET A 48 -0.22 17.72 -11.04
CA MET A 48 -0.95 16.63 -10.39
C MET A 48 -1.10 15.41 -11.31
N LEU A 49 -1.51 15.61 -12.57
CA LEU A 49 -1.54 14.56 -13.59
C LEU A 49 -0.20 13.81 -13.69
N ILE A 50 0.89 14.56 -13.84
CA ILE A 50 2.23 13.99 -13.99
C ILE A 50 2.59 13.20 -12.74
N PHE A 51 2.40 13.79 -11.56
CA PHE A 51 2.73 13.14 -10.30
C PHE A 51 1.96 11.84 -10.10
N ASP A 52 0.65 11.88 -10.29
CA ASP A 52 -0.25 10.75 -10.09
C ASP A 52 0.04 9.59 -11.05
N VAL A 53 0.26 9.87 -12.34
CA VAL A 53 0.61 8.83 -13.30
C VAL A 53 2.03 8.32 -13.06
N ALA A 54 2.98 9.22 -12.76
CA ALA A 54 4.37 8.87 -12.52
C ALA A 54 4.52 7.96 -11.30
N ILE A 55 3.83 8.23 -10.18
CA ILE A 55 3.91 7.39 -8.99
C ILE A 55 3.35 5.99 -9.26
N MET A 56 2.25 5.86 -10.01
CA MET A 56 1.71 4.55 -10.37
C MET A 56 2.67 3.77 -11.28
N VAL A 57 3.25 4.41 -12.30
CA VAL A 57 4.25 3.80 -13.20
C VAL A 57 5.51 3.42 -12.42
N PHE A 58 5.97 4.29 -11.53
CA PHE A 58 7.15 4.06 -10.70
C PHE A 58 6.96 2.86 -9.78
N ILE A 59 5.85 2.77 -9.06
CA ILE A 59 5.54 1.60 -8.21
C ILE A 59 5.41 0.32 -9.03
N TYR A 60 4.70 0.37 -10.16
CA TYR A 60 4.59 -0.78 -11.06
C TYR A 60 5.97 -1.27 -11.53
N ALA A 61 6.84 -0.34 -11.91
CA ALA A 61 8.20 -0.61 -12.34
C ALA A 61 9.02 -1.20 -11.20
N LEU A 62 8.99 -0.63 -10.00
CA LEU A 62 9.70 -1.15 -8.83
C LEU A 62 9.32 -2.61 -8.55
N VAL A 63 8.03 -2.95 -8.46
CA VAL A 63 7.60 -4.31 -8.14
C VAL A 63 7.93 -5.30 -9.27
N THR A 64 8.07 -4.82 -10.51
CA THR A 64 8.39 -5.66 -11.68
C THR A 64 9.90 -5.81 -11.92
N VAL A 65 10.69 -4.79 -11.60
CA VAL A 65 12.12 -4.70 -11.91
C VAL A 65 12.96 -5.15 -10.72
N LEU A 66 12.64 -4.73 -9.48
CA LEU A 66 13.43 -5.08 -8.29
C LEU A 66 13.64 -6.59 -8.11
N PRO A 67 12.66 -7.48 -8.35
CA PRO A 67 12.91 -8.92 -8.27
C PRO A 67 14.05 -9.38 -9.19
N LYS A 68 14.21 -8.78 -10.37
CA LYS A 68 15.19 -9.22 -11.38
C LYS A 68 16.65 -8.93 -10.98
N ILE A 69 16.87 -7.98 -10.07
CA ILE A 69 18.19 -7.63 -9.54
C ILE A 69 18.45 -8.21 -8.14
N ASP A 70 17.46 -8.92 -7.58
CA ASP A 70 17.58 -9.56 -6.28
C ASP A 70 18.43 -10.85 -6.40
N PRO A 71 19.50 -11.02 -5.59
CA PRO A 71 20.27 -12.27 -5.56
C PRO A 71 19.42 -13.52 -5.26
N LYS A 72 18.27 -13.35 -4.61
CA LYS A 72 17.29 -14.39 -4.31
C LYS A 72 16.15 -14.44 -5.35
N TYR A 73 16.39 -14.08 -6.62
CA TYR A 73 15.37 -14.04 -7.68
C TYR A 73 14.49 -15.31 -7.77
N ASP A 74 15.08 -16.50 -7.60
CA ASP A 74 14.34 -17.77 -7.68
C ASP A 74 13.23 -17.90 -6.63
N ASN A 75 13.33 -17.18 -5.50
CA ASN A 75 12.28 -17.16 -4.51
C ASN A 75 11.01 -16.48 -5.02
N TYR A 76 11.09 -15.49 -5.91
CA TYR A 76 9.91 -14.82 -6.49
C TYR A 76 9.09 -15.75 -7.39
N LYS A 77 9.72 -16.78 -7.99
CA LYS A 77 9.03 -17.82 -8.77
C LYS A 77 8.10 -18.68 -7.91
N LYS A 78 8.33 -18.71 -6.58
CA LYS A 78 7.52 -19.48 -5.62
C LYS A 78 6.24 -18.76 -5.19
N PHE A 79 6.12 -17.45 -5.40
CA PHE A 79 4.95 -16.66 -5.00
C PHE A 79 4.47 -15.62 -6.04
N PRO A 80 4.44 -15.93 -7.35
CA PRO A 80 4.15 -14.94 -8.40
C PRO A 80 2.73 -14.38 -8.29
N LYS A 81 1.77 -15.16 -7.79
CA LYS A 81 0.39 -14.73 -7.56
C LYS A 81 0.31 -13.70 -6.43
N ALA A 82 0.97 -13.98 -5.30
CA ALA A 82 1.00 -13.06 -4.15
C ALA A 82 1.63 -11.72 -4.54
N LEU A 83 2.77 -11.75 -5.24
CA LEU A 83 3.43 -10.53 -5.72
C LEU A 83 2.52 -9.71 -6.65
N GLY A 84 1.85 -10.36 -7.60
CA GLY A 84 0.90 -9.69 -8.50
C GLY A 84 -0.30 -9.08 -7.77
N ARG A 85 -0.80 -9.74 -6.72
CA ARG A 85 -1.91 -9.25 -5.89
C ARG A 85 -1.49 -8.07 -5.02
N ILE A 86 -0.29 -8.11 -4.44
CA ILE A 86 0.30 -6.99 -3.70
C ILE A 86 0.43 -5.78 -4.62
N ASN A 87 1.03 -5.95 -5.81
CA ASN A 87 1.17 -4.86 -6.78
C ASN A 87 -0.18 -4.28 -7.20
N GLY A 88 -1.13 -5.15 -7.56
CA GLY A 88 -2.48 -4.74 -7.94
C GLY A 88 -3.22 -3.99 -6.83
N ALA A 89 -3.08 -4.41 -5.57
CA ALA A 89 -3.70 -3.73 -4.43
C ALA A 89 -3.13 -2.32 -4.22
N ILE A 90 -1.80 -2.17 -4.31
CA ILE A 90 -1.15 -0.85 -4.19
C ILE A 90 -1.59 0.07 -5.33
N LEU A 91 -1.58 -0.40 -6.58
CA LEU A 91 -2.03 0.42 -7.70
C LEU A 91 -3.53 0.71 -7.68
N PHE A 92 -4.35 -0.21 -7.17
CA PHE A 92 -5.78 0.05 -7.00
C PHE A 92 -6.02 1.14 -5.95
N PHE A 93 -5.28 1.12 -4.85
CA PHE A 93 -5.28 2.19 -3.87
C PHE A 93 -4.92 3.54 -4.50
N LEU A 94 -3.80 3.62 -5.24
CA LEU A 94 -3.38 4.84 -5.94
C LEU A 94 -4.39 5.32 -6.99
N PHE A 95 -5.00 4.39 -7.74
CA PHE A 95 -6.09 4.67 -8.66
C PHE A 95 -7.28 5.29 -7.94
N THR A 96 -7.67 4.77 -6.77
CA THR A 96 -8.77 5.34 -5.98
C THR A 96 -8.46 6.75 -5.48
N ILE A 97 -7.23 7.03 -5.04
CA ILE A 97 -6.80 8.39 -4.69
C ILE A 97 -6.92 9.33 -5.90
N ASN A 98 -6.47 8.89 -7.07
CA ASN A 98 -6.61 9.63 -8.33
C ASN A 98 -8.07 10.00 -8.64
N MET A 99 -8.98 9.03 -8.52
CA MET A 99 -10.40 9.27 -8.78
C MET A 99 -11.00 10.27 -7.78
N MET A 100 -10.52 10.30 -6.53
CA MET A 100 -10.92 11.30 -5.54
C MET A 100 -10.40 12.69 -5.86
N THR A 101 -9.13 12.79 -6.27
CA THR A 101 -8.53 14.05 -6.72
C THR A 101 -9.36 14.65 -7.87
N LEU A 102 -9.70 13.82 -8.87
CA LEU A 102 -10.53 14.24 -9.99
C LEU A 102 -11.95 14.63 -9.54
N ALA A 103 -12.60 13.82 -8.70
CA ALA A 103 -13.94 14.13 -8.22
C ALA A 103 -13.97 15.45 -7.43
N ASN A 104 -13.01 15.68 -6.53
CA ASN A 104 -12.92 16.91 -5.76
C ASN A 104 -12.61 18.12 -6.67
N GLY A 105 -11.67 17.96 -7.62
CA GLY A 105 -11.34 18.99 -8.60
C GLY A 105 -12.50 19.37 -9.53
N LEU A 106 -13.43 18.44 -9.79
CA LEU A 106 -14.68 18.70 -10.52
C LEU A 106 -15.79 19.32 -9.64
N GLY A 107 -15.51 19.58 -8.36
CA GLY A 107 -16.46 20.18 -7.42
C GLY A 107 -17.37 19.19 -6.70
N TYR A 108 -17.15 17.87 -6.83
CA TYR A 108 -17.92 16.89 -6.07
C TYR A 108 -17.46 16.84 -4.60
N ASN A 109 -18.43 16.91 -3.70
CA ASN A 109 -18.17 16.78 -2.27
C ASN A 109 -17.98 15.31 -1.88
N VAL A 110 -16.75 14.81 -1.97
CA VAL A 110 -16.38 13.45 -1.58
C VAL A 110 -15.90 13.44 -0.12
N PRO A 111 -16.37 12.51 0.73
CA PRO A 111 -15.90 12.39 2.11
C PRO A 111 -14.51 11.72 2.17
N ILE A 112 -13.48 12.41 1.65
CA ILE A 112 -12.14 11.86 1.38
C ILE A 112 -11.53 11.22 2.62
N GLY A 113 -11.63 11.85 3.80
CA GLY A 113 -11.10 11.28 5.04
C GLY A 113 -11.71 9.92 5.40
N ILE A 114 -13.00 9.67 5.11
CA ILE A 114 -13.63 8.36 5.33
C ILE A 114 -13.15 7.37 4.29
N VAL A 115 -13.20 7.74 3.02
CA VAL A 115 -12.91 6.78 1.94
C VAL A 115 -11.43 6.39 1.93
N VAL A 116 -10.51 7.34 2.15
CA VAL A 116 -9.08 7.05 2.27
C VAL A 116 -8.81 6.09 3.43
N ASN A 117 -9.42 6.32 4.60
CA ASN A 117 -9.23 5.46 5.75
C ASN A 117 -9.75 4.03 5.50
N ILE A 118 -10.93 3.88 4.89
CA ILE A 118 -11.46 2.58 4.46
C ILE A 118 -10.50 1.91 3.46
N MET A 119 -10.01 2.64 2.46
CA MET A 119 -9.12 2.12 1.43
C MET A 119 -7.75 1.70 1.97
N VAL A 120 -7.20 2.44 2.94
CA VAL A 120 -5.99 2.04 3.68
C VAL A 120 -6.24 0.75 4.45
N GLY A 121 -7.36 0.63 5.14
CA GLY A 121 -7.70 -0.59 5.86
C GLY A 121 -7.87 -1.80 4.93
N ILE A 122 -8.54 -1.64 3.79
CA ILE A 122 -8.64 -2.68 2.74
C ILE A 122 -7.25 -3.06 2.22
N LEU A 123 -6.38 -2.07 1.97
CA LEU A 123 -5.01 -2.32 1.54
C LEU A 123 -4.26 -3.17 2.58
N PHE A 124 -4.38 -2.85 3.86
CA PHE A 124 -3.78 -3.64 4.96
C PHE A 124 -4.31 -5.07 4.99
N VAL A 125 -5.62 -5.28 4.84
CA VAL A 125 -6.22 -6.63 4.79
C VAL A 125 -5.66 -7.43 3.61
N VAL A 126 -5.61 -6.84 2.42
CA VAL A 126 -5.13 -7.52 1.22
C VAL A 126 -3.64 -7.83 1.33
N LEU A 127 -2.82 -6.86 1.74
CA LEU A 127 -1.39 -7.06 1.96
C LEU A 127 -1.15 -8.15 3.01
N GLY A 128 -1.84 -8.09 4.14
CA GLY A 128 -1.73 -9.09 5.21
C GLY A 128 -2.04 -10.50 4.72
N ASN A 129 -3.08 -10.69 3.91
CA ASN A 129 -3.46 -11.99 3.36
C ASN A 129 -2.35 -12.63 2.50
N TYR A 130 -1.62 -11.81 1.73
CA TYR A 130 -0.58 -12.28 0.81
C TYR A 130 0.84 -12.25 1.39
N MET A 131 1.11 -11.46 2.44
CA MET A 131 2.43 -11.28 3.04
C MET A 131 3.05 -12.59 3.55
N GLN A 132 2.26 -13.49 4.11
CA GLN A 132 2.70 -14.82 4.58
C GLN A 132 3.24 -15.73 3.46
N GLN A 133 2.90 -15.45 2.20
CA GLN A 133 3.35 -16.23 1.04
C GLN A 133 4.71 -15.74 0.53
N CYS A 134 5.15 -14.53 0.94
CA CYS A 134 6.44 -13.97 0.56
C CYS A 134 7.57 -14.88 1.02
N LYS A 135 8.45 -15.24 0.10
CA LYS A 135 9.69 -15.99 0.39
C LYS A 135 10.84 -15.02 0.64
N PRO A 136 11.91 -15.45 1.35
CA PRO A 136 13.05 -14.58 1.67
C PRO A 136 13.61 -13.85 0.45
N ASN A 137 13.72 -12.54 0.54
CA ASN A 137 14.18 -11.65 -0.53
C ASN A 137 14.63 -10.30 0.08
N PHE A 138 15.23 -9.41 -0.71
CA PHE A 138 15.76 -8.13 -0.21
C PHE A 138 14.84 -6.92 -0.44
N PHE A 139 13.74 -7.06 -1.19
CA PHE A 139 12.91 -5.92 -1.58
C PHE A 139 11.50 -5.91 -0.94
N ILE A 140 10.82 -7.05 -0.87
CA ILE A 140 9.42 -7.21 -0.48
C ILE A 140 9.31 -7.94 0.87
N GLY A 141 8.62 -7.31 1.83
CA GLY A 141 8.27 -7.92 3.12
C GLY A 141 8.99 -7.29 4.32
N ILE A 142 8.99 -8.01 5.45
CA ILE A 142 9.57 -7.58 6.73
C ILE A 142 11.04 -7.99 6.77
N LYS A 143 11.95 -7.02 6.68
CA LYS A 143 13.39 -7.22 6.45
C LYS A 143 14.24 -6.73 7.62
N THR A 144 14.14 -7.44 8.72
CA THR A 144 15.06 -7.31 9.86
C THR A 144 16.33 -8.15 9.62
N PRO A 145 17.46 -7.86 10.30
CA PRO A 145 18.66 -8.70 10.22
C PRO A 145 18.36 -10.19 10.43
N TRP A 146 17.49 -10.49 11.40
CA TRP A 146 17.10 -11.85 11.79
C TRP A 146 16.24 -12.57 10.76
N THR A 147 15.29 -11.86 10.12
CA THR A 147 14.50 -12.44 9.03
C THR A 147 15.35 -12.71 7.80
N LEU A 148 16.41 -11.93 7.56
CA LEU A 148 17.30 -12.13 6.42
C LEU A 148 18.28 -13.29 6.64
N SER A 149 18.63 -13.58 7.90
CA SER A 149 19.56 -14.65 8.27
C SER A 149 18.93 -16.05 8.37
N SER A 150 17.62 -16.16 8.64
CA SER A 150 16.92 -17.45 8.73
C SER A 150 15.60 -17.47 7.98
N GLU A 151 15.41 -18.50 7.14
CA GLU A 151 14.13 -18.74 6.46
C GLU A 151 12.99 -19.07 7.45
N GLU A 152 13.30 -19.68 8.58
CA GLU A 152 12.32 -20.00 9.60
C GLU A 152 11.84 -18.73 10.31
N VAL A 153 12.77 -17.85 10.72
CA VAL A 153 12.46 -16.54 11.31
C VAL A 153 11.67 -15.69 10.32
N TRP A 154 12.05 -15.71 9.04
CA TRP A 154 11.30 -15.06 7.96
C TRP A 154 9.84 -15.53 7.95
N ARG A 155 9.62 -16.86 7.87
CA ARG A 155 8.28 -17.45 7.79
C ARG A 155 7.43 -17.13 9.01
N LYS A 156 7.98 -17.29 10.22
CA LYS A 156 7.27 -17.01 11.48
C LYS A 156 6.89 -15.52 11.57
N THR A 157 7.83 -14.63 11.25
CA THR A 157 7.62 -13.17 11.30
C THR A 157 6.59 -12.69 10.28
N HIS A 158 6.66 -13.17 9.04
CA HIS A 158 5.67 -12.82 8.01
C HIS A 158 4.29 -13.36 8.36
N ARG A 159 4.18 -14.54 9.00
CA ARG A 159 2.89 -15.05 9.49
C ARG A 159 2.30 -14.18 10.60
N LEU A 160 3.12 -13.66 11.52
CA LEU A 160 2.65 -12.70 12.52
C LEU A 160 2.25 -11.37 11.87
N GLY A 161 3.12 -10.81 11.03
CA GLY A 161 2.86 -9.56 10.30
C GLY A 161 1.57 -9.62 9.48
N SER A 162 1.33 -10.74 8.80
CA SER A 162 0.06 -11.02 8.11
C SER A 162 -1.16 -10.88 9.01
N LYS A 163 -1.13 -11.46 10.21
CA LYS A 163 -2.24 -11.37 11.17
C LYS A 163 -2.43 -9.94 11.66
N ILE A 164 -1.34 -9.25 12.01
CA ILE A 164 -1.40 -7.86 12.47
C ILE A 164 -1.98 -6.96 11.37
N MET A 165 -1.52 -7.11 10.12
CA MET A 165 -2.05 -6.33 8.98
C MET A 165 -3.52 -6.64 8.71
N MET A 166 -3.95 -7.91 8.76
CA MET A 166 -5.35 -8.26 8.54
C MET A 166 -6.27 -7.71 9.63
N ILE A 167 -5.95 -7.98 10.90
CA ILE A 167 -6.75 -7.50 12.03
C ILE A 167 -6.71 -5.97 12.09
N GLY A 168 -5.52 -5.39 11.95
CA GLY A 168 -5.31 -3.94 11.96
C GLY A 168 -6.03 -3.25 10.81
N GLY A 169 -6.05 -3.83 9.61
CA GLY A 169 -6.82 -3.31 8.48
C GLY A 169 -8.32 -3.28 8.74
N ILE A 170 -8.86 -4.32 9.39
CA ILE A 170 -10.27 -4.33 9.84
C ILE A 170 -10.52 -3.23 10.88
N VAL A 171 -9.62 -3.06 11.85
CA VAL A 171 -9.70 -1.98 12.86
C VAL A 171 -9.69 -0.61 12.19
N ILE A 172 -8.83 -0.39 11.18
CA ILE A 172 -8.76 0.86 10.42
C ILE A 172 -10.06 1.11 9.64
N ILE A 173 -10.67 0.07 9.05
CA ILE A 173 -11.96 0.22 8.35
C ILE A 173 -13.02 0.73 9.32
N PHE A 174 -13.17 0.07 10.48
CA PHE A 174 -14.18 0.46 11.47
C PHE A 174 -13.86 1.78 12.18
N SER A 175 -12.58 2.17 12.29
CA SER A 175 -12.22 3.47 12.84
C SER A 175 -12.72 4.63 11.97
N SER A 176 -13.03 4.40 10.69
CA SER A 176 -13.58 5.42 9.78
C SER A 176 -14.88 6.06 10.25
N PHE A 177 -15.62 5.37 11.12
CA PHE A 177 -16.88 5.85 11.72
C PHE A 177 -16.67 6.58 13.06
N LEU A 178 -15.43 6.68 13.55
CA LEU A 178 -15.08 7.41 14.76
C LEU A 178 -14.73 8.88 14.45
N PRO A 179 -14.79 9.79 15.45
CA PRO A 179 -14.36 11.18 15.29
C PRO A 179 -12.88 11.33 14.90
N GLY A 180 -12.55 12.43 14.21
CA GLY A 180 -11.29 12.65 13.46
C GLY A 180 -10.01 12.12 14.10
N MET A 181 -9.72 12.50 15.34
CA MET A 181 -8.48 12.09 16.03
C MET A 181 -8.37 10.56 16.23
N TRP A 182 -9.50 9.87 16.45
CA TRP A 182 -9.51 8.43 16.65
C TRP A 182 -9.13 7.65 15.40
N LYS A 183 -9.45 8.16 14.21
CA LYS A 183 -9.03 7.56 12.92
C LYS A 183 -7.50 7.46 12.87
N MET A 184 -6.85 8.59 13.15
CA MET A 184 -5.39 8.72 13.15
C MET A 184 -4.74 7.86 14.25
N ILE A 185 -5.26 7.90 15.47
CA ILE A 185 -4.76 7.09 16.59
C ILE A 185 -4.84 5.60 16.23
N CYS A 186 -5.97 5.12 15.69
CA CYS A 186 -6.13 3.73 15.28
C CYS A 186 -5.12 3.33 14.20
N LEU A 187 -4.98 4.15 13.15
CA LEU A 187 -4.01 3.89 12.08
C LEU A 187 -2.57 3.81 12.63
N LEU A 188 -2.14 4.82 13.38
CA LEU A 188 -0.80 4.87 13.96
C LEU A 188 -0.55 3.72 14.93
N SER A 189 -1.53 3.37 15.76
CA SER A 189 -1.41 2.24 16.68
C SER A 189 -1.21 0.92 15.92
N VAL A 190 -1.95 0.69 14.84
CA VAL A 190 -1.78 -0.50 13.99
C VAL A 190 -0.39 -0.52 13.35
N VAL A 191 0.10 0.61 12.83
CA VAL A 191 1.44 0.70 12.24
C VAL A 191 2.53 0.44 13.28
N VAL A 192 2.42 1.02 14.48
CA VAL A 192 3.37 0.80 15.58
C VAL A 192 3.38 -0.67 15.99
N VAL A 193 2.21 -1.28 16.19
CA VAL A 193 2.11 -2.71 16.53
C VAL A 193 2.70 -3.58 15.42
N LEU A 194 2.48 -3.24 14.15
CA LEU A 194 3.07 -3.96 13.02
C LEU A 194 4.60 -3.85 13.03
N VAL A 195 5.16 -2.65 13.10
CA VAL A 195 6.60 -2.40 13.01
C VAL A 195 7.32 -2.95 14.24
N VAL A 196 6.95 -2.46 15.43
CA VAL A 196 7.59 -2.86 16.69
C VAL A 196 7.31 -4.33 16.99
N GLY A 197 6.06 -4.77 16.82
CA GLY A 197 5.68 -6.15 17.10
C GLY A 197 6.41 -7.16 16.21
N THR A 198 6.54 -6.89 14.91
CA THR A 198 7.28 -7.80 14.02
C THR A 198 8.79 -7.74 14.22
N MET A 199 9.36 -6.58 14.55
CA MET A 199 10.78 -6.42 14.86
C MET A 199 11.19 -7.12 16.15
N VAL A 200 10.43 -6.94 17.23
CA VAL A 200 10.68 -7.65 18.50
C VAL A 200 10.47 -9.15 18.31
N TYR A 201 9.41 -9.55 17.61
CA TYR A 201 9.14 -10.96 17.39
C TYR A 201 10.22 -11.65 16.54
N SER A 202 10.73 -11.01 15.50
CA SER A 202 11.80 -11.61 14.69
C SER A 202 13.08 -11.81 15.49
N TYR A 203 13.44 -10.89 16.39
CA TYR A 203 14.56 -11.09 17.33
C TYR A 203 14.33 -12.26 18.28
N VAL A 204 13.15 -12.32 18.91
CA VAL A 204 12.80 -13.37 19.88
C VAL A 204 12.83 -14.75 19.23
N VAL A 205 12.27 -14.89 18.02
CA VAL A 205 12.30 -16.15 17.28
C VAL A 205 13.73 -16.53 16.91
N TYR A 206 14.55 -15.58 16.48
CA TYR A 206 15.95 -15.83 16.15
C TYR A 206 16.77 -16.26 17.36
N LYS A 207 16.60 -15.62 18.52
CA LYS A 207 17.28 -16.02 19.76
C LYS A 207 16.92 -17.44 20.19
N LYS A 208 15.67 -17.86 19.96
CA LYS A 208 15.23 -19.23 20.21
C LYS A 208 15.81 -20.24 19.22
N GLU A 209 16.07 -19.83 17.98
CA GLU A 209 16.67 -20.67 16.95
C GLU A 209 18.16 -20.92 17.19
N ILE A 210 18.92 -19.90 17.63
CA ILE A 210 20.37 -20.03 17.90
C ILE A 210 20.69 -20.57 19.30
N GLY A 211 19.73 -20.50 20.23
CA GLY A 211 19.86 -20.97 21.61
C GLY A 211 19.20 -22.33 21.86
N ALA A 212 18.69 -22.97 20.80
CA ALA A 212 18.26 -24.36 20.77
C ALA A 212 19.36 -25.20 20.09
#